data_AF-A0A5Q4E089-F1
#
_entry.id   AF-A0A5Q4E089-F1
#
_cell.length_a   1.000
_cell.length_b   1.000
_cell.length_c   1.000
_cell.angle_alpha   90.00
_cell.angle_beta   90.00
_cell.angle_gamma   90.00
#
_symmetry.space_group_name_H-M   'P 1'
#
loop_
_entity.id
_entity.type
_entity.pdbx_description
1 polymer ?
#
loop_
_entity_poly.entity_id
_entity_poly.type
_entity_poly.pdbx_seq_one_letter_code
_entity_poly.pdbx_strand_id
1 'polypeptide(L)'
;MIFPTRSLHLGSIFLLGEGILRNYEIFLEALEIADGLVLLLSALNAISPRIQPHNPTRTEPTALQLAILPIASPIVVPPVGIASILIFIMLAPGYLGMNLAIAKALLVILILNFLVMFFVDNIVKVPGLLLLLQVFGAVLVFVQVVLAVETILDGFRSLGVFSS
;
A
#
# COMPACT_ATOMS: atom_id res chain seq x y z
N MET A 1 -50.30 -16.91 -28.82
CA MET A 1 -50.50 -17.04 -27.36
C MET A 1 -49.26 -17.74 -26.82
N ILE A 2 -48.35 -17.05 -26.11
CA ILE A 2 -47.31 -17.56 -25.17
C ILE A 2 -46.43 -16.36 -24.73
N PHE A 3 -46.73 -15.86 -23.52
CA PHE A 3 -45.93 -15.14 -22.52
C PHE A 3 -45.06 -13.89 -22.86
N PRO A 4 -45.52 -12.67 -22.49
CA PRO A 4 -44.71 -11.47 -22.34
C PRO A 4 -44.45 -11.13 -20.85
N THR A 5 -43.71 -11.96 -20.10
CA THR A 5 -43.52 -11.73 -18.64
C THR A 5 -42.07 -11.81 -18.13
N ARG A 6 -41.06 -11.97 -19.00
CA ARG A 6 -39.64 -12.07 -18.55
C ARG A 6 -38.83 -10.77 -18.59
N SER A 7 -39.38 -9.67 -19.10
CA SER A 7 -38.69 -8.37 -19.18
C SER A 7 -38.88 -7.48 -17.94
N LEU A 8 -39.77 -7.85 -17.00
CA LEU A 8 -40.10 -6.99 -15.85
C LEU A 8 -39.13 -7.13 -14.65
N HIS A 9 -38.25 -8.14 -14.64
CA HIS A 9 -37.32 -8.35 -13.53
C HIS A 9 -35.98 -7.59 -13.67
N LEU A 10 -35.65 -7.06 -14.85
CA LEU A 10 -34.43 -6.26 -15.04
C LEU A 10 -34.62 -4.79 -14.59
N GLY A 11 -35.84 -4.26 -14.66
CA GLY A 11 -36.11 -2.85 -14.31
C GLY A 11 -35.85 -2.52 -12.83
N SER A 12 -36.12 -3.46 -11.91
CA SER A 12 -35.89 -3.25 -10.48
C SER A 12 -34.41 -3.26 -10.08
N ILE A 13 -33.56 -3.97 -10.83
CA ILE A 13 -32.10 -4.03 -10.57
C ILE A 13 -31.44 -2.69 -10.94
N PHE A 14 -31.95 -2.01 -11.97
CA PHE A 14 -31.41 -0.74 -12.43
C PHE A 14 -31.67 0.41 -11.44
N LEU A 15 -32.86 0.45 -10.83
CA LEU A 15 -33.22 1.44 -9.80
C LEU A 15 -32.53 1.20 -8.45
N LEU A 16 -32.28 -0.06 -8.08
CA LEU A 16 -31.45 -0.40 -6.91
C LEU A 16 -29.96 -0.08 -7.16
N GLY A 17 -29.51 -0.22 -8.41
CA GLY A 17 -28.15 0.08 -8.84
C GLY A 17 -27.76 1.55 -8.62
N GLU A 18 -28.62 2.51 -8.99
CA GLU A 18 -28.30 3.95 -8.83
C GLU A 18 -28.11 4.37 -7.36
N GLY A 19 -28.95 3.86 -6.45
CA GLY A 19 -28.82 4.16 -5.01
C GLY A 19 -27.54 3.59 -4.40
N ILE A 20 -27.09 2.43 -4.89
CA ILE A 20 -25.84 1.79 -4.44
C ILE A 20 -24.64 2.49 -5.08
N LEU A 21 -24.67 2.78 -6.40
CA LEU A 21 -23.59 3.48 -7.10
C LEU A 21 -23.30 4.85 -6.49
N ARG A 22 -24.33 5.63 -6.13
CA ARG A 22 -24.16 6.94 -5.51
C ARG A 22 -23.56 6.87 -4.10
N ASN A 23 -23.83 5.79 -3.35
CA ASN A 23 -23.17 5.55 -2.06
C ASN A 23 -21.72 5.07 -2.23
N TYR A 24 -21.42 4.38 -3.34
CA TYR A 24 -20.07 3.92 -3.66
C TYR A 24 -19.17 5.05 -4.14
N GLU A 25 -19.69 6.05 -4.85
CA GLU A 25 -18.96 7.30 -5.14
C GLU A 25 -18.43 7.89 -3.83
N ILE A 26 -19.33 8.21 -2.88
CA ILE A 26 -18.96 8.77 -1.56
C ILE A 26 -17.93 7.89 -0.81
N PHE A 27 -18.01 6.57 -0.96
CA PHE A 27 -17.05 5.64 -0.36
C PHE A 27 -15.68 5.66 -1.06
N LEU A 28 -15.63 5.81 -2.38
CA LEU A 28 -14.39 5.92 -3.15
C LEU A 28 -13.66 7.22 -2.84
N GLU A 29 -14.36 8.35 -2.73
CA GLU A 29 -13.71 9.61 -2.34
C GLU A 29 -13.19 9.57 -0.89
N ALA A 30 -13.96 8.97 0.03
CA ALA A 30 -13.49 8.77 1.40
C ALA A 30 -12.29 7.82 1.48
N LEU A 31 -12.24 6.80 0.61
CA LEU A 31 -11.12 5.86 0.52
C LEU A 31 -9.85 6.54 0.00
N GLU A 32 -9.98 7.47 -0.94
CA GLU A 32 -8.86 8.27 -1.47
C GLU A 32 -8.22 9.10 -0.35
N ILE A 33 -9.02 9.81 0.45
CA ILE A 33 -8.53 10.56 1.61
C ILE A 33 -7.88 9.62 2.63
N ALA A 34 -8.48 8.46 2.89
CA ALA A 34 -7.95 7.47 3.83
C ALA A 34 -6.60 6.90 3.39
N ASP A 35 -6.42 6.61 2.09
CA ASP A 35 -5.15 6.15 1.52
C ASP A 35 -4.05 7.20 1.70
N GLY A 36 -4.36 8.47 1.38
CA GLY A 36 -3.45 9.58 1.63
C GLY A 36 -3.07 9.72 3.11
N LEU A 37 -4.02 9.56 4.05
CA LEU A 37 -3.73 9.55 5.48
C LEU A 37 -2.80 8.40 5.89
N VAL A 38 -3.02 7.19 5.38
CA VAL A 38 -2.18 6.02 5.66
C VAL A 38 -0.76 6.23 5.14
N LEU A 39 -0.61 6.76 3.92
CA LEU A 39 0.69 7.08 3.34
C LEU A 39 1.42 8.16 4.16
N LEU A 40 0.71 9.20 4.60
CA LEU A 40 1.26 10.27 5.44
C LEU A 40 1.75 9.74 6.79
N LEU A 41 0.93 8.93 7.47
CA LEU A 41 1.29 8.32 8.74
C LEU A 41 2.50 7.37 8.59
N SER A 42 2.55 6.61 7.49
CA SER A 42 3.69 5.75 7.19
C SER A 42 4.97 6.56 6.97
N ALA A 43 4.91 7.68 6.25
CA ALA A 43 6.06 8.53 6.01
C ALA A 43 6.52 9.22 7.30
N LEU A 44 5.58 9.72 8.11
CA LEU A 44 5.90 10.33 9.40
C LEU A 44 6.54 9.34 10.37
N ASN A 45 6.08 8.09 10.38
CA ASN A 45 6.70 7.01 11.17
C ASN A 45 8.10 6.63 10.64
N ALA A 46 8.38 6.81 9.35
CA ALA A 46 9.73 6.62 8.79
C ALA A 46 10.70 7.75 9.20
N ILE A 47 10.21 8.99 9.34
CA ILE A 47 11.00 10.16 9.78
C ILE A 47 11.15 10.20 11.31
N SER A 48 10.20 9.64 12.05
CA SER A 48 10.22 9.56 13.51
C SER A 48 10.77 8.21 13.98
N PRO A 49 12.09 8.03 14.11
CA PRO A 49 12.64 6.81 14.69
C PRO A 49 12.10 6.69 16.12
N ARG A 50 11.36 5.61 16.39
CA ARG A 50 11.03 5.24 17.76
C ARG A 50 12.36 5.04 18.48
N ILE A 51 12.63 5.84 19.50
CA ILE A 51 13.76 5.65 20.40
C ILE A 51 13.51 4.30 21.09
N GLN A 52 13.99 3.21 20.49
CA GLN A 52 14.16 1.99 21.24
C GLN A 52 15.28 2.28 22.23
N PRO A 53 15.06 2.15 23.54
CA PRO A 53 16.15 2.30 24.50
C PRO A 53 17.19 1.24 24.16
N HIS A 54 18.27 1.69 23.52
CA HIS A 54 19.48 0.92 23.35
C HIS A 54 20.08 0.82 24.76
N ASN A 55 19.68 -0.20 25.51
CA ASN A 55 20.37 -0.55 26.74
C ASN A 55 21.70 -1.20 26.33
N PRO A 56 22.86 -0.57 26.57
CA PRO A 56 24.16 -1.15 26.21
C PRO A 56 24.58 -2.33 27.10
N THR A 57 23.76 -2.71 28.09
CA THR A 57 24.06 -3.80 29.01
C THR A 57 23.49 -5.12 28.49
N ARG A 58 24.10 -5.66 27.45
CA ARG A 58 23.74 -6.98 26.89
C ARG A 58 24.39 -8.08 27.72
N THR A 59 23.79 -8.42 28.86
CA THR A 59 23.87 -9.79 29.37
C THR A 59 22.97 -10.63 28.47
N GLU A 60 23.48 -11.75 27.94
CA GLU A 60 22.75 -12.73 27.13
C GLU A 60 21.30 -12.89 27.63
N PRO A 61 20.28 -12.51 26.83
CA PRO A 61 18.90 -12.61 27.28
C PRO A 61 18.53 -14.09 27.45
N THR A 62 18.20 -14.49 28.68
CA THR A 62 17.71 -15.85 28.97
C THR A 62 16.49 -16.14 28.09
N ALA A 63 16.31 -17.40 27.66
CA ALA A 63 15.16 -17.84 26.84
C ALA A 63 13.79 -17.39 27.40
N LEU A 64 13.70 -17.19 28.72
CA LEU A 64 12.52 -16.70 29.43
C LEU A 64 12.27 -15.19 29.21
N GLN A 65 13.31 -14.37 29.03
CA GLN A 65 13.20 -12.95 28.68
C GLN A 65 12.83 -12.75 27.19
N LEU A 66 13.28 -13.66 26.31
CA LEU A 66 12.84 -13.69 24.91
C LEU A 66 11.34 -14.04 24.77
N ALA A 67 10.78 -14.81 25.71
CA ALA A 67 9.37 -15.18 25.73
C ALA A 67 8.43 -14.07 26.28
N ILE A 68 8.99 -13.10 27.01
CA ILE A 68 8.25 -11.93 27.54
C ILE A 68 8.39 -10.71 26.63
N LEU A 69 9.42 -10.69 25.77
CA LEU A 69 9.40 -9.79 24.62
C LEU A 69 8.13 -10.13 23.84
N PRO A 70 7.21 -9.18 23.62
CA PRO A 70 6.13 -9.42 22.70
C PRO A 70 6.81 -9.90 21.42
N ILE A 71 6.56 -11.15 21.04
CA ILE A 71 6.71 -11.55 19.65
C ILE A 71 5.81 -10.56 18.95
N ALA A 72 6.42 -9.47 18.48
CA ALA A 72 5.78 -8.44 17.70
C ALA A 72 5.01 -9.26 16.71
N SER A 73 3.67 -9.27 16.83
CA SER A 73 2.83 -9.84 15.79
C SER A 73 3.34 -9.16 14.55
N PRO A 74 4.15 -9.83 13.71
CA PRO A 74 4.76 -9.15 12.61
C PRO A 74 3.56 -9.02 11.72
N ILE A 75 2.95 -7.84 11.71
CA ILE A 75 2.10 -7.47 10.63
C ILE A 75 3.06 -7.46 9.44
N VAL A 76 3.20 -8.64 8.81
CA VAL A 76 4.11 -8.95 7.70
C VAL A 76 3.78 -8.07 6.50
N VAL A 77 2.57 -7.53 6.47
CA VAL A 77 2.06 -6.70 5.39
C VAL A 77 1.88 -5.27 5.94
N PRO A 78 2.78 -4.33 5.59
CA PRO A 78 2.52 -2.91 5.82
C PRO A 78 1.15 -2.56 5.22
N PRO A 79 0.39 -1.60 5.77
CA PRO A 79 -0.88 -1.15 5.19
C PRO A 79 -0.81 -0.89 3.67
N VAL A 80 0.35 -0.40 3.20
CA VAL A 80 0.70 -0.21 1.77
C VAL A 80 0.66 -1.51 0.94
N GLY A 81 1.05 -2.64 1.53
CA GLY A 81 1.00 -3.95 0.87
C GLY A 81 -0.44 -4.41 0.60
N ILE A 82 -1.37 -4.08 1.49
CA ILE A 82 -2.80 -4.39 1.29
C ILE A 82 -3.37 -3.52 0.16
N ALA A 83 -3.06 -2.22 0.15
CA ALA A 83 -3.45 -1.32 -0.94
C ALA A 83 -2.91 -1.78 -2.30
N SER A 84 -1.65 -2.24 -2.36
CA SER A 84 -1.03 -2.76 -3.58
C SER A 84 -1.75 -3.99 -4.12
N ILE A 85 -2.15 -4.91 -3.24
CA ILE A 85 -2.91 -6.12 -3.62
C ILE A 85 -4.30 -5.74 -4.14
N LEU A 86 -4.98 -4.77 -3.51
CA LEU A 86 -6.29 -4.28 -3.95
C LEU A 86 -6.22 -3.63 -5.33
N ILE A 87 -5.25 -2.74 -5.55
CA ILE A 87 -5.01 -2.10 -6.86
C ILE A 87 -4.71 -3.16 -7.92
N PHE A 88 -3.91 -4.18 -7.58
CA PHE A 88 -3.59 -5.28 -8.48
C PHE A 88 -4.83 -6.09 -8.89
N ILE A 89 -5.74 -6.36 -7.95
CA ILE A 89 -7.01 -7.03 -8.22
C ILE A 89 -7.94 -6.14 -9.06
N MET A 90 -7.96 -4.83 -8.82
CA MET A 90 -8.77 -3.87 -9.59
C MET A 90 -8.24 -3.64 -11.01
N LEU A 91 -6.93 -3.72 -11.24
CA LEU A 91 -6.32 -3.64 -12.57
C LEU A 91 -6.42 -4.95 -13.38
N ALA A 92 -6.95 -6.01 -12.79
CA ALA A 92 -7.04 -7.33 -13.42
C ALA A 92 -8.07 -7.52 -14.56
N PRO A 93 -9.04 -6.63 -14.87
CA PRO A 93 -10.03 -6.99 -15.88
C PRO A 93 -9.51 -6.72 -17.31
N GLY A 94 -9.24 -7.83 -18.03
CA GLY A 94 -9.84 -7.99 -19.36
C GLY A 94 -8.95 -7.98 -20.60
N TYR A 95 -7.63 -7.86 -20.51
CA TYR A 95 -6.76 -7.89 -21.71
C TYR A 95 -5.90 -9.16 -21.79
N LEU A 96 -6.11 -9.97 -22.83
CA LEU A 96 -5.28 -11.13 -23.17
C LEU A 96 -3.84 -10.65 -23.48
N GLY A 97 -2.98 -10.62 -22.46
CA GLY A 97 -1.56 -10.22 -22.58
C GLY A 97 -1.05 -9.36 -21.43
N MET A 98 -1.93 -8.60 -20.76
CA MET A 98 -1.55 -7.77 -19.60
C MET A 98 -1.07 -8.64 -18.44
N ASN A 99 -1.74 -9.77 -18.20
CA ASN A 99 -1.38 -10.72 -17.14
C ASN A 99 0.04 -11.27 -17.32
N LEU A 100 0.48 -11.49 -18.57
CA LEU A 100 1.84 -11.97 -18.85
C LEU A 100 2.87 -10.86 -18.66
N ALA A 101 2.56 -9.62 -19.05
CA ALA A 101 3.44 -8.46 -18.81
C ALA A 101 3.64 -8.21 -17.31
N ILE A 102 2.56 -8.26 -16.55
CA ILE A 102 2.56 -8.12 -15.09
C ILE A 102 3.32 -9.27 -14.43
N ALA A 103 3.04 -10.52 -14.82
CA ALA A 103 3.76 -11.69 -14.30
C ALA A 103 5.27 -11.61 -14.57
N LYS A 104 5.66 -11.14 -15.77
CA LYS A 104 7.07 -10.91 -16.11
C LYS A 104 7.69 -9.80 -15.27
N ALA A 105 7.00 -8.66 -15.09
CA ALA A 105 7.50 -7.58 -14.24
C ALA A 105 7.70 -8.04 -12.80
N LEU A 106 6.74 -8.79 -12.25
CA LEU A 106 6.84 -9.36 -10.91
C LEU A 106 8.01 -10.35 -10.79
N LEU A 107 8.18 -11.23 -11.77
CA LEU A 107 9.30 -12.17 -11.83
C LEU A 107 10.64 -11.43 -11.84
N VAL A 108 10.77 -10.36 -12.64
CA VAL A 108 11.99 -9.54 -12.72
C VAL A 108 12.29 -8.87 -11.37
N ILE A 109 11.29 -8.29 -10.71
CA ILE A 109 11.45 -7.67 -9.39
C ILE A 109 11.90 -8.70 -8.36
N LEU A 110 11.30 -9.89 -8.36
CA LEU A 110 11.67 -10.98 -7.45
C LEU A 110 13.10 -11.46 -7.67
N ILE A 111 13.52 -11.66 -8.92
CA ILE A 111 14.89 -12.06 -9.25
C ILE A 111 15.88 -10.97 -8.84
N LEU A 112 15.57 -9.69 -9.11
CA LEU A 112 16.43 -8.59 -8.74
C LEU A 112 16.58 -8.49 -7.22
N ASN A 113 15.48 -8.62 -6.48
CA ASN A 113 15.51 -8.64 -5.01
C ASN A 113 16.32 -9.82 -4.46
N PHE A 114 16.14 -11.01 -5.03
CA PHE A 114 16.94 -12.18 -4.68
C PHE A 114 18.44 -11.93 -4.91
N LEU A 115 18.80 -11.31 -6.03
CA LEU A 115 20.17 -10.99 -6.35
C LEU A 115 20.76 -9.95 -5.36
N VAL A 116 19.99 -8.93 -5.00
CA VAL A 116 20.39 -7.93 -4.00
C VAL A 116 20.63 -8.57 -2.64
N MET A 117 19.72 -9.45 -2.17
CA MET A 117 19.93 -10.21 -0.93
C MET A 117 21.16 -11.11 -1.02
N PHE A 118 21.37 -11.80 -2.14
CA PHE A 118 22.51 -12.70 -2.33
C PHE A 118 23.85 -11.95 -2.27
N PHE A 119 23.91 -10.72 -2.78
CA PHE A 119 25.12 -9.90 -2.76
C PHE A 119 25.20 -8.90 -1.59
N VAL A 120 24.28 -8.96 -0.62
CA VAL A 120 24.19 -7.98 0.46
C VAL A 120 25.49 -7.89 1.27
N ASP A 121 26.13 -9.04 1.53
CA ASP A 121 27.39 -9.12 2.28
C ASP A 121 28.57 -8.42 1.58
N ASN A 122 28.50 -8.27 0.25
CA ASN A 122 29.49 -7.56 -0.54
C ASN A 122 29.12 -6.09 -0.74
N ILE A 123 27.82 -5.80 -0.87
CA ILE A 123 27.23 -4.47 -1.01
C ILE A 123 27.47 -3.62 0.24
N VAL A 124 27.29 -4.18 1.43
CA VAL A 124 27.45 -3.46 2.71
C VAL A 124 28.91 -3.08 2.97
N LYS A 125 29.88 -3.76 2.35
CA LYS A 125 31.32 -3.47 2.49
C LYS A 125 31.77 -2.28 1.66
N VAL A 126 30.96 -1.76 0.74
CA VAL A 126 31.32 -0.62 -0.10
C VAL A 126 31.15 0.68 0.71
N PRO A 127 32.24 1.39 1.07
CA PRO A 127 32.15 2.63 1.81
C PRO A 127 31.44 3.69 0.94
N GLY A 128 30.37 4.28 1.46
CA GLY A 128 29.56 5.30 0.78
C GLY A 128 28.26 4.80 0.17
N LEU A 129 28.13 3.50 -0.13
CA LEU A 129 26.87 2.94 -0.66
C LEU A 129 25.74 3.03 0.37
N LEU A 130 26.06 2.86 1.65
CA LEU A 130 25.10 3.00 2.74
C LEU A 130 24.56 4.44 2.84
N LEU A 131 25.44 5.44 2.66
CA LEU A 131 25.07 6.86 2.70
C LEU A 131 24.20 7.22 1.50
N LEU A 132 24.56 6.71 0.31
CA LEU A 132 23.73 6.84 -0.88
C LEU A 132 22.34 6.24 -0.67
N LEU A 133 22.26 5.04 -0.09
CA LEU A 133 20.99 4.35 0.18
C LEU A 133 20.15 5.10 1.24
N GLN A 134 20.79 5.74 2.23
CA GLN A 134 20.13 6.62 3.19
C GLN A 134 19.54 7.86 2.51
N VAL A 135 20.29 8.49 1.60
CA VAL A 135 19.79 9.64 0.83
C VAL A 135 18.61 9.23 -0.05
N PHE A 136 18.72 8.10 -0.77
CA PHE A 136 17.60 7.57 -1.55
C PHE A 136 16.39 7.25 -0.67
N GLY A 137 16.60 6.63 0.49
CA GLY A 137 15.53 6.38 1.47
C GLY A 137 14.85 7.68 1.91
N ALA A 138 15.62 8.72 2.22
CA ALA A 138 15.09 10.03 2.60
C ALA A 138 14.31 10.69 1.45
N VAL A 139 14.80 10.60 0.22
CA VAL A 139 14.10 11.12 -0.97
C VAL A 139 12.79 10.36 -1.21
N LEU A 140 12.80 9.03 -1.09
CA LEU A 140 11.59 8.21 -1.23
C LEU A 140 10.53 8.56 -0.17
N VAL A 141 10.96 8.77 1.08
CA VAL A 141 10.07 9.22 2.15
C VAL A 141 9.51 10.61 1.84
N PHE A 142 10.32 11.53 1.32
CA PHE A 142 9.83 12.84 0.89
C PHE A 142 8.78 12.73 -0.23
N VAL A 143 9.05 11.92 -1.27
CA VAL A 143 8.09 11.65 -2.35
C VAL A 143 6.79 11.06 -1.79
N GLN A 144 6.88 10.16 -0.81
CA GLN A 144 5.71 9.58 -0.15
C GLN A 144 4.88 10.64 0.60
N VAL A 145 5.51 11.61 1.26
CA VAL A 145 4.80 12.73 1.90
C VAL A 145 4.08 13.59 0.86
N VAL A 146 4.75 13.92 -0.24
CA VAL A 146 4.14 14.73 -1.31
C VAL A 146 2.93 14.01 -1.89
N LEU A 147 3.09 12.73 -2.25
CA LEU A 147 2.00 11.91 -2.80
C LEU A 147 0.83 11.81 -1.82
N ALA A 148 1.10 11.58 -0.53
CA ALA A 148 0.06 11.53 0.48
C ALA A 148 -0.75 12.83 0.56
N VAL A 149 -0.08 13.99 0.50
CA VAL A 149 -0.75 15.30 0.50
C VAL A 149 -1.55 15.51 -0.78
N GLU A 150 -1.00 15.17 -1.94
CA GLU A 150 -1.71 15.24 -3.23
C GLU A 150 -2.98 14.38 -3.21
N THR A 151 -2.89 13.10 -2.79
CA THR A 151 -4.06 12.21 -2.68
C THR A 151 -5.13 12.76 -1.73
N ILE A 152 -4.73 13.34 -0.59
CA ILE A 152 -5.70 13.99 0.33
C ILE A 152 -6.39 15.17 -0.34
N LEU A 153 -5.63 16.04 -1.02
CA LEU A 153 -6.17 17.21 -1.70
C LEU A 153 -7.11 16.83 -2.85
N ASP A 154 -6.76 15.80 -3.62
CA ASP A 154 -7.60 15.29 -4.70
C ASP A 154 -8.88 14.66 -4.16
N GLY A 155 -8.81 13.93 -3.03
CA GLY A 155 -9.98 13.46 -2.30
C GLY A 155 -10.90 14.60 -1.79
N PHE A 156 -10.33 15.73 -1.36
CA PHE A 156 -11.17 16.90 -1.01
C PHE A 156 -11.77 17.60 -2.23
N ARG A 157 -11.08 17.60 -3.38
CA ARG A 157 -11.61 18.13 -4.64
C ARG A 157 -12.75 17.27 -5.18
N SER A 158 -12.63 15.95 -5.10
CA SER A 158 -13.68 15.02 -5.55
C SER A 158 -14.96 15.13 -4.72
N LEU A 159 -14.85 15.50 -3.44
CA LEU A 159 -15.99 15.85 -2.58
C LEU A 159 -16.67 17.20 -2.91
N GLY A 160 -16.19 17.96 -3.90
CA GLY A 160 -16.80 19.22 -4.33
C GLY A 160 -16.47 20.43 -3.44
N VAL A 161 -15.51 20.31 -2.51
CA VAL A 161 -15.10 21.40 -1.60
C VAL A 161 -14.39 22.55 -2.32
N PHE A 162 -13.86 22.31 -3.53
CA PHE A 162 -13.22 23.30 -4.39
C PHE A 162 -13.87 23.43 -5.78
N SER A 163 -15.21 23.36 -5.83
CA SER A 163 -15.98 23.75 -7.01
C SER A 163 -16.21 25.28 -7.01
N SER A 164 -15.23 26.05 -7.47
CA SER A 164 -15.42 27.36 -8.10
C SER A 164 -14.33 27.64 -9.13
#